data_AF-A0A5K1FZR8-F1
#
_entry.id   AF-A0A5K1FZR8-F1
#
_cell.length_a   1.000
_cell.length_b   1.000
_cell.length_c   1.000
_cell.angle_alpha   90.00
_cell.angle_beta   90.00
_cell.angle_gamma   90.00
#
_symmetry.space_group_name_H-M   'P 1'
#
loop_
_entity.id
_entity.type
_entity.pdbx_description
1 polymer ?
#
loop_
_entity_poly.entity_id
_entity_poly.type
_entity_poly.pdbx_seq_one_letter_code
_entity_poly.pdbx_strand_id
1 'polypeptide(L)'
;FKCPDTMGGRSIQVSGFPAGVDADTVKNFLESYTGSGTVYACKVREPKQGRSKRVFAMVQFTTKRDAELITSLAQPRALYYGSSYLTARNLERDVVPQPRTPFFSLEKVVLHFGCLISKQTYYILYTKSIVKVEFGFGLRRIYFFLACGDVEYKLDLYYENVWQVQLRHQRGVNKRYLLFQ
;
A
#
# COMPACT_ATOMS: atom_id res chain seq x y z
N PHE A 1 -2.92 2.66 -21.16
CA PHE A 1 -2.80 1.73 -20.03
C PHE A 1 -4.17 1.62 -19.38
N LYS A 2 -4.76 0.41 -19.35
CA LYS A 2 -6.06 0.17 -18.74
C LYS A 2 -5.89 0.39 -17.23
N CYS A 3 -6.58 1.36 -16.64
CA CYS A 3 -6.66 1.50 -15.19
C CYS A 3 -7.23 0.20 -14.63
N PRO A 4 -6.51 -0.53 -13.74
CA PRO A 4 -7.15 -1.63 -13.04
C PRO A 4 -8.12 -1.03 -12.03
N ASP A 5 -9.31 -1.60 -12.04
CA ASP A 5 -10.44 -1.31 -11.17
C ASP A 5 -10.03 -1.11 -9.71
N THR A 6 -10.72 -0.16 -9.08
CA THR A 6 -10.84 0.09 -7.64
C THR A 6 -10.09 -0.93 -6.77
N MET A 7 -8.87 -0.57 -6.37
CA MET A 7 -7.95 -1.40 -5.59
C MET A 7 -8.49 -1.68 -4.19
N GLY A 8 -9.43 -2.62 -4.08
CA GLY A 8 -9.73 -3.31 -2.82
C GLY A 8 -8.54 -4.14 -2.40
N GLY A 9 -7.91 -3.79 -1.28
CA GLY A 9 -6.82 -4.59 -0.71
C GLY A 9 -7.35 -5.94 -0.18
N ARG A 10 -6.45 -6.88 0.14
CA ARG A 10 -6.79 -8.13 0.85
C ARG A 10 -7.17 -7.90 2.32
N SER A 11 -7.18 -6.64 2.76
CA SER A 11 -7.41 -6.25 4.13
C SER A 11 -8.67 -5.41 4.27
N ILE A 12 -9.49 -5.74 5.25
CA ILE A 12 -10.76 -5.08 5.54
C ILE A 12 -10.88 -4.80 7.04
N GLN A 13 -11.68 -3.81 7.39
CA GLN A 13 -12.18 -3.63 8.74
C GLN A 13 -13.62 -4.14 8.79
N VAL A 14 -13.87 -5.08 9.69
CA VAL A 14 -15.20 -5.60 10.01
C VAL A 14 -15.64 -5.03 11.37
N SER A 15 -16.79 -4.36 11.42
CA SER A 15 -17.28 -3.66 12.62
C SER A 15 -18.64 -4.22 13.04
N GLY A 16 -18.89 -4.32 14.35
CA GLY A 16 -20.19 -4.78 14.89
C GLY A 16 -20.09 -5.91 15.92
N PHE A 17 -18.89 -6.44 16.17
CA PHE A 17 -18.69 -7.49 17.15
C PHE A 17 -18.98 -7.01 18.59
N PRO A 18 -19.54 -7.86 19.47
CA PRO A 18 -19.65 -7.58 20.90
C PRO A 18 -18.30 -7.28 21.56
N ALA A 19 -18.31 -6.55 22.67
CA ALA A 19 -17.13 -6.41 23.53
C ALA A 19 -16.67 -7.78 24.05
N GLY A 20 -15.35 -7.95 24.19
CA GLY A 20 -14.75 -9.19 24.71
C GLY A 20 -14.51 -10.29 23.68
N VAL A 21 -14.94 -10.13 22.42
CA VAL A 21 -14.58 -11.08 21.36
C VAL A 21 -13.09 -10.94 21.02
N ASP A 22 -12.37 -12.07 21.05
CA ASP A 22 -10.95 -12.14 20.69
C ASP A 22 -10.71 -12.34 19.19
N ALA A 23 -9.45 -12.24 18.78
CA ALA A 23 -9.04 -12.35 17.39
C ALA A 23 -9.29 -13.75 16.80
N ASP A 24 -9.16 -14.81 17.60
CA ASP A 24 -9.34 -16.19 17.14
C ASP A 24 -10.81 -16.51 16.87
N THR A 25 -11.71 -15.99 17.70
CA THR A 25 -13.14 -16.10 17.51
C THR A 25 -13.59 -15.37 16.24
N VAL A 26 -13.09 -14.14 16.02
CA VAL A 26 -13.34 -13.42 14.77
C VAL A 26 -12.79 -14.18 13.57
N LYS A 27 -11.57 -14.72 13.69
CA LYS A 27 -10.93 -15.50 12.63
C LYS A 27 -11.80 -16.69 12.26
N ASN A 28 -12.14 -17.55 13.22
CA ASN A 28 -12.92 -18.76 12.98
C ASN A 28 -14.30 -18.44 12.37
N PHE A 29 -14.94 -17.37 12.83
CA PHE A 29 -16.20 -16.91 12.26
C PHE A 29 -16.06 -16.48 10.80
N LEU A 30 -15.02 -15.73 10.43
CA LEU A 30 -14.86 -15.31 9.03
C LEU A 30 -14.46 -16.49 8.14
N GLU A 31 -13.59 -17.37 8.63
CA GLU A 31 -13.18 -18.59 7.93
C GLU A 31 -14.33 -19.60 7.74
N SER A 32 -15.43 -19.52 8.49
CA SER A 32 -16.61 -20.34 8.20
C SER A 32 -17.31 -19.96 6.89
N TYR A 33 -17.04 -18.75 6.36
CA TYR A 33 -17.56 -18.29 5.06
C TYR A 33 -16.53 -18.41 3.94
N THR A 34 -15.26 -18.16 4.24
CA THR A 34 -14.18 -18.10 3.25
C THR A 34 -13.39 -19.40 3.13
N GLY A 35 -13.48 -20.29 4.12
CA GLY A 35 -12.71 -21.52 4.23
C GLY A 35 -11.57 -21.41 5.25
N SER A 36 -11.18 -22.55 5.83
CA SER A 36 -10.12 -22.60 6.84
C SER A 36 -8.77 -22.13 6.28
N GLY A 37 -8.03 -21.35 7.07
CA GLY A 37 -6.72 -20.82 6.71
C GLY A 37 -6.74 -19.63 5.73
N THR A 38 -7.91 -19.05 5.46
CA THR A 38 -8.02 -17.88 4.57
C THR A 38 -7.74 -16.55 5.26
N VAL A 39 -7.75 -16.50 6.60
CA VAL A 39 -7.36 -15.31 7.37
C VAL A 39 -5.87 -15.39 7.69
N TYR A 40 -5.09 -14.48 7.10
CA TYR A 40 -3.65 -14.35 7.32
C TYR A 40 -3.33 -13.66 8.64
N ALA A 41 -4.04 -12.56 8.95
CA ALA A 41 -3.85 -11.82 10.20
C ALA A 41 -5.15 -11.18 10.66
N CYS A 42 -5.36 -11.14 11.98
CA CYS A 42 -6.54 -10.55 12.60
C CYS A 42 -6.12 -9.72 13.82
N LYS A 43 -6.67 -8.51 13.95
CA LYS A 43 -6.48 -7.65 15.12
C LYS A 43 -7.79 -7.00 15.53
N VAL A 44 -8.27 -7.32 16.72
CA VAL A 44 -9.46 -6.69 17.32
C VAL A 44 -9.06 -5.40 18.03
N ARG A 45 -9.89 -4.37 17.89
CA ARG A 45 -9.72 -3.08 18.56
C ARG A 45 -11.06 -2.54 19.04
N GLU A 46 -10.99 -1.88 20.18
CA GLU A 46 -12.10 -1.09 20.69
C GLU A 46 -12.24 0.23 19.91
N PRO A 47 -13.47 0.73 19.73
CA PRO A 47 -13.68 2.06 19.22
C PRO A 47 -13.11 3.10 20.20
N LYS A 48 -12.73 4.27 19.68
CA LYS A 48 -12.31 5.40 20.54
C LYS A 48 -13.43 5.75 21.52
N GLN A 49 -13.06 6.00 22.78
CA GLN A 49 -13.92 6.19 23.95
C GLN A 49 -15.32 6.77 23.66
N GLY A 50 -16.35 6.09 24.19
CA GLY A 50 -17.71 6.61 24.31
C GLY A 50 -18.64 6.42 23.10
N ARG A 51 -18.16 5.99 21.93
CA ARG A 51 -18.99 5.91 20.72
C ARG A 51 -19.76 4.60 20.52
N SER A 52 -19.28 3.49 21.07
CA SER A 52 -19.96 2.18 20.96
C SER A 52 -19.32 1.18 21.92
N LYS A 53 -20.13 0.26 22.47
CA LYS A 53 -19.62 -0.93 23.18
C LYS A 53 -19.13 -2.03 22.22
N ARG A 54 -19.24 -1.82 20.91
CA ARG A 54 -18.92 -2.83 19.89
C ARG A 54 -17.54 -2.61 19.32
N VAL A 55 -16.78 -3.69 19.22
CA VAL A 55 -15.41 -3.70 18.70
C VAL A 55 -15.41 -3.85 17.17
N PHE A 56 -14.27 -3.53 16.58
CA PHE A 56 -14.00 -3.80 15.18
C PHE A 56 -12.74 -4.65 15.05
N ALA A 57 -12.73 -5.50 14.03
CA ALA A 57 -11.58 -6.30 13.65
C ALA A 57 -10.96 -5.76 12.38
N MET A 58 -9.63 -5.62 12.37
CA MET A 58 -8.85 -5.44 11.16
C MET A 58 -8.39 -6.83 10.72
N VAL A 59 -8.77 -7.25 9.52
CA VAL A 59 -8.57 -8.60 9.03
C VAL A 59 -7.87 -8.54 7.68
N GLN A 60 -6.80 -9.30 7.54
CA GLN A 60 -6.07 -9.49 6.31
C GLN A 60 -6.28 -10.92 5.84
N PHE A 61 -6.81 -11.08 4.64
CA PHE A 61 -7.03 -12.36 4.00
C PHE A 61 -5.81 -12.78 3.16
N THR A 62 -5.70 -14.08 2.90
CA THR A 62 -4.69 -14.63 1.99
C THR A 62 -4.95 -14.20 0.55
N THR A 63 -6.22 -14.09 0.14
CA THR A 63 -6.61 -13.66 -1.21
C THR A 63 -7.55 -12.45 -1.21
N LYS A 64 -7.60 -11.75 -2.35
CA LYS A 64 -8.51 -10.60 -2.53
C LYS A 64 -9.97 -11.04 -2.59
N ARG A 65 -10.21 -12.22 -3.17
CA ARG A 65 -11.54 -12.79 -3.34
C ARG A 65 -12.23 -13.04 -2.00
N ASP A 66 -11.48 -13.49 -1.00
CA ASP A 66 -12.03 -13.75 0.34
C ASP A 66 -12.45 -12.45 1.05
N ALA A 67 -11.62 -11.40 0.92
CA ALA A 67 -11.96 -10.07 1.42
C ALA A 67 -13.20 -9.48 0.72
N GLU A 68 -13.30 -9.66 -0.60
CA GLU A 68 -14.45 -9.23 -1.41
C GLU A 68 -15.72 -10.00 -1.03
N LEU A 69 -15.62 -11.31 -0.76
CA LEU A 69 -16.74 -12.15 -0.31
C LEU A 69 -17.30 -11.65 1.03
N ILE A 70 -16.46 -11.43 2.04
CA ILE A 70 -16.93 -10.90 3.33
C ILE A 70 -17.53 -9.50 3.16
N THR A 71 -16.94 -8.67 2.30
CA THR A 71 -17.45 -7.33 2.03
C THR A 71 -18.82 -7.36 1.38
N SER A 72 -19.03 -8.24 0.38
CA SER A 72 -20.31 -8.38 -0.31
C SER A 72 -21.40 -8.95 0.60
N LEU A 73 -21.07 -9.83 1.55
CA LEU A 73 -22.02 -10.32 2.56
C LEU A 73 -22.40 -9.25 3.59
N ALA A 74 -21.48 -8.33 3.91
CA ALA A 74 -21.71 -7.27 4.89
C ALA A 74 -22.49 -6.06 4.33
N GLN A 75 -22.38 -5.76 3.03
CA GLN A 75 -23.09 -4.65 2.36
C GLN A 75 -24.63 -4.69 2.47
N PRO A 76 -25.31 -5.84 2.24
CA PRO A 76 -26.75 -5.98 2.46
C PRO A 76 -27.13 -6.18 3.93
N ARG A 77 -26.19 -6.01 4.88
CA ARG A 77 -26.34 -6.36 6.30
C ARG A 77 -26.78 -7.82 6.50
N ALA A 78 -26.33 -8.72 5.63
CA ALA A 78 -26.66 -10.14 5.69
C ALA A 78 -25.67 -10.95 6.55
N LEU A 79 -24.51 -10.38 6.88
CA LEU A 79 -23.51 -10.99 7.74
C LEU A 79 -23.82 -10.68 9.22
N TYR A 80 -24.15 -11.70 10.01
CA TYR A 80 -24.48 -11.56 11.43
C TYR A 80 -23.52 -12.35 12.32
N TYR A 81 -23.20 -11.77 13.48
CA TYR A 81 -22.55 -12.44 14.59
C TYR A 81 -23.48 -12.40 15.81
N GLY A 82 -24.07 -13.55 16.15
CA GLY A 82 -25.17 -13.60 17.11
C GLY A 82 -26.34 -12.72 16.65
N SER A 83 -26.81 -11.81 17.50
CA SER A 83 -27.90 -10.86 17.20
C SER A 83 -27.44 -9.58 16.49
N SER A 84 -26.21 -9.54 15.99
CA SER A 84 -25.56 -8.28 15.59
C SER A 84 -25.12 -8.33 14.13
N TYR A 85 -25.64 -7.43 13.30
CA TYR A 85 -25.17 -7.30 11.93
C TYR A 85 -23.77 -6.70 11.90
N LEU A 86 -22.97 -7.16 10.95
CA LEU A 86 -21.61 -6.70 10.71
C LEU A 86 -21.57 -5.79 9.48
N THR A 87 -20.61 -4.86 9.49
CA THR A 87 -20.30 -3.98 8.37
C THR A 87 -18.83 -4.13 8.00
N ALA A 88 -18.52 -4.07 6.71
CA ALA A 88 -17.14 -4.21 6.22
C ALA A 88 -16.74 -2.98 5.39
N ARG A 89 -15.49 -2.55 5.54
CA ARG A 89 -14.88 -1.51 4.71
C ARG A 89 -13.45 -1.90 4.36
N ASN A 90 -13.00 -1.55 3.15
CA ASN A 90 -11.62 -1.80 2.73
C ASN A 90 -10.62 -1.02 3.59
N LEU A 91 -9.50 -1.66 3.93
CA LEU A 91 -8.35 -1.01 4.54
C LEU A 91 -7.31 -0.70 3.47
N GLU A 92 -6.76 0.51 3.50
CA GLU A 92 -5.65 0.90 2.63
C GLU A 92 -4.31 0.23 3.00
N ARG A 93 -4.20 -0.27 4.23
CA ARG A 93 -2.98 -0.87 4.77
C ARG A 93 -3.29 -2.26 5.31
N ASP A 94 -2.40 -3.18 4.99
CA ASP A 94 -2.42 -4.54 5.54
C ASP A 94 -2.18 -4.54 7.06
N VAL A 95 -2.76 -5.52 7.74
CA VAL A 95 -2.62 -5.71 9.20
C VAL A 95 -1.17 -6.06 9.54
N VAL A 96 -0.61 -6.99 8.79
CA VAL A 96 0.81 -7.32 8.80
C VAL A 96 1.41 -6.76 7.50
N PRO A 97 2.39 -5.85 7.57
CA PRO A 97 3.07 -5.35 6.39
C PRO A 97 3.73 -6.51 5.66
N GLN A 98 3.21 -6.90 4.49
CA GLN A 98 3.97 -7.81 3.63
C GLN A 98 5.17 -7.06 3.04
N PRO A 99 6.35 -7.71 2.91
CA PRO A 99 7.41 -7.18 2.08
C PRO A 99 6.85 -7.03 0.67
N ARG A 100 6.65 -5.78 0.25
CA ARG A 100 6.03 -5.46 -1.03
C ARG A 100 6.88 -6.08 -2.15
N THR A 101 6.21 -6.77 -3.06
CA THR A 101 6.72 -7.25 -4.35
C THR A 101 7.49 -6.15 -5.10
N PRO A 102 8.32 -6.52 -6.10
CA PRO A 102 9.74 -6.20 -6.12
C PRO A 102 10.05 -4.76 -5.68
N PHE A 103 10.78 -4.69 -4.58
CA PHE A 103 11.47 -3.52 -4.11
C PHE A 103 12.78 -3.39 -4.91
N PHE A 104 12.87 -2.35 -5.75
CA PHE A 104 14.09 -2.02 -6.47
C PHE A 104 14.87 -1.00 -5.65
N SER A 105 16.11 -1.35 -5.30
CA SER A 105 17.08 -0.45 -4.69
C SER A 105 18.18 -0.18 -5.72
N LEU A 106 18.34 1.08 -6.09
CA LEU A 106 19.48 1.55 -6.87
C LEU A 106 20.44 2.27 -5.93
N GLU A 107 21.69 1.83 -5.90
CA GLU A 107 22.71 2.40 -5.03
C GLU A 107 23.74 3.18 -5.83
N LYS A 108 24.29 4.22 -5.19
CA LYS A 108 25.38 5.05 -5.72
C LYS A 108 25.05 5.66 -7.10
N VAL A 109 23.79 6.00 -7.33
CA VAL A 109 23.36 6.66 -8.56
C VAL A 109 23.55 8.17 -8.49
N VAL A 110 23.54 8.81 -9.66
CA VAL A 110 23.51 10.27 -9.78
C VAL A 110 22.08 10.71 -10.01
N LEU A 111 21.57 11.57 -9.16
CA LEU A 111 20.26 12.21 -9.27
C LEU A 111 20.41 13.57 -9.93
N HIS A 112 19.64 13.81 -10.98
CA HIS A 112 19.51 15.11 -11.62
C HIS A 112 18.08 15.63 -11.43
N PHE A 113 17.94 16.81 -10.82
CA PHE A 113 16.70 17.56 -10.76
C PHE A 113 16.73 18.69 -11.77
N GLY A 114 15.64 18.87 -12.49
CA GLY A 114 15.60 19.81 -13.61
C GLY A 114 14.23 19.91 -14.24
N CYS A 115 14.17 20.57 -15.39
CA CYS A 115 12.95 20.73 -16.17
C CYS A 115 13.20 20.48 -17.66
N LEU A 116 12.14 20.12 -18.37
CA LEU A 116 12.16 19.98 -19.83
C LEU A 116 12.18 21.37 -20.46
N ILE A 117 13.21 21.68 -21.26
CA ILE A 117 13.30 22.96 -21.99
C ILE A 117 13.03 22.81 -23.49
N SER A 118 13.16 21.60 -24.02
CA SER A 118 12.72 21.24 -25.37
C SER A 118 12.40 19.75 -25.43
N LYS A 119 11.82 19.28 -26.54
CA LYS A 119 11.31 17.89 -26.71
C LYS A 119 12.28 16.78 -26.26
N GLN A 120 13.59 17.03 -26.30
CA GLN A 120 14.63 16.08 -25.89
C GLN A 120 15.75 16.72 -25.06
N THR A 121 15.58 17.97 -24.64
CA THR A 121 16.61 18.68 -23.86
C THR A 121 16.09 19.04 -22.49
N TYR A 122 16.88 18.72 -21.47
CA TYR A 122 16.58 18.99 -20.08
C TYR A 122 17.57 20.01 -19.55
N TYR A 123 17.08 20.98 -18.78
CA TYR A 123 17.91 21.88 -18.01
C TYR A 123 18.04 21.32 -16.59
N ILE A 124 19.28 21.09 -16.15
CA ILE A 124 19.56 20.52 -14.83
C ILE A 124 19.75 21.66 -13.83
N LEU A 125 18.84 21.75 -12.86
CA LEU A 125 18.88 22.72 -11.77
C LEU A 125 19.78 22.26 -10.63
N TYR A 126 19.83 20.94 -10.39
CA TYR A 126 20.59 20.39 -9.28
C TYR A 126 21.06 18.97 -9.60
N THR A 127 22.27 18.62 -9.15
CA THR A 127 22.85 17.28 -9.30
C THR A 127 23.40 16.79 -7.98
N LYS A 128 23.12 15.53 -7.64
CA LYS A 128 23.67 14.86 -6.47
C LYS A 128 24.18 13.48 -6.82
N SER A 129 25.41 13.17 -6.43
CA SER A 129 26.01 11.84 -6.53
C SER A 129 25.78 11.02 -5.26
N ILE A 130 25.99 9.72 -5.37
CA ILE A 130 25.89 8.76 -4.25
C ILE A 130 24.49 8.82 -3.60
N VAL A 131 23.46 8.80 -4.44
CA VAL A 131 22.07 8.73 -3.99
C VAL A 131 21.64 7.27 -3.98
N LYS A 132 20.90 6.88 -2.94
CA LYS A 132 20.15 5.61 -2.91
C LYS A 132 18.72 5.89 -3.32
N VAL A 133 18.17 5.10 -4.23
CA VAL A 133 16.80 5.25 -4.72
C VAL A 133 16.04 3.96 -4.50
N GLU A 134 14.88 4.06 -3.85
CA GLU A 134 14.02 2.92 -3.57
C GLU A 134 12.63 3.15 -4.19
N PHE A 135 12.19 2.21 -5.02
CA PHE A 135 10.88 2.24 -5.68
C PHE A 135 10.42 0.82 -6.00
N GLY A 136 9.14 0.64 -6.34
CA GLY A 136 8.60 -0.70 -6.55
C GLY A 136 7.08 -0.75 -6.62
N PHE A 137 6.56 -1.92 -6.96
CA PHE A 137 5.12 -2.12 -7.04
C PHE A 137 4.51 -2.14 -5.63
N GLY A 138 3.42 -1.40 -5.44
CA GLY A 138 2.77 -1.26 -4.13
C GLY A 138 3.41 -0.23 -3.20
N LEU A 139 4.57 0.35 -3.54
CA LEU A 139 4.96 1.64 -2.99
C LEU A 139 4.09 2.72 -3.65
N ARG A 140 3.56 3.68 -2.88
CA ARG A 140 2.89 4.87 -3.41
C ARG A 140 3.88 6.01 -3.68
N ARG A 141 5.17 5.77 -3.41
CA ARG A 141 6.24 6.76 -3.40
C ARG A 141 7.55 6.17 -3.90
N ILE A 142 8.38 7.02 -4.47
CA ILE A 142 9.81 6.82 -4.73
C ILE A 142 10.55 7.53 -3.61
N TYR A 143 11.52 6.85 -3.01
CA TYR A 143 12.37 7.42 -1.98
C TYR A 143 13.75 7.69 -2.55
N PHE A 144 14.25 8.90 -2.32
CA PHE A 144 15.64 9.26 -2.59
C PHE A 144 16.33 9.57 -1.26
N PHE A 145 17.42 8.87 -0.98
CA PHE A 145 18.24 9.09 0.19
C PHE A 145 19.57 9.71 -0.26
N LEU A 146 19.90 10.86 0.31
CA LEU A 146 21.10 11.62 -0.05
C LEU A 146 21.72 12.28 1.19
N ALA A 147 23.04 12.28 1.28
CA ALA A 147 23.75 12.99 2.35
C ALA A 147 24.01 14.46 1.96
N CYS A 148 23.80 15.41 2.86
CA CYS A 148 24.27 16.79 2.73
C CYS A 148 25.10 17.13 3.97
N GLY A 149 26.43 17.19 3.79
CA GLY A 149 27.36 17.17 4.93
C GLY A 149 27.22 15.87 5.71
N ASP A 150 27.13 15.99 7.02
CA ASP A 150 27.00 14.85 7.95
C ASP A 150 25.54 14.41 8.17
N VAL A 151 24.58 15.02 7.46
CA VAL A 151 23.16 14.74 7.62
C VAL A 151 22.61 13.98 6.42
N GLU A 152 21.92 12.87 6.68
CA GLU A 152 21.20 12.12 5.66
C GLU A 152 19.76 12.66 5.52
N TYR A 153 19.37 12.94 4.29
CA TYR A 153 18.05 13.43 3.92
C TYR A 153 17.29 12.39 3.11
N LYS A 154 15.97 12.36 3.34
CA LYS A 154 15.02 11.55 2.59
C LYS A 154 14.05 12.44 1.84
N LEU A 155 13.98 12.29 0.53
CA LEU A 155 13.02 12.94 -0.34
C LEU A 155 11.99 11.92 -0.84
N ASP A 156 10.71 12.24 -0.61
CA ASP A 156 9.57 11.40 -0.97
C ASP A 156 8.85 11.97 -2.21
N LEU A 157 8.86 11.22 -3.33
CA LEU A 157 8.10 11.57 -4.54
C LEU A 157 6.93 10.62 -4.71
N TYR A 158 5.70 11.13 -4.65
CA TYR A 158 4.50 10.30 -4.76
C TYR A 158 4.23 9.95 -6.22
N TYR A 159 3.79 8.71 -6.47
CA TYR A 159 3.45 8.26 -7.83
C TYR A 159 2.30 9.05 -8.45
N GLU A 160 1.40 9.63 -7.65
CA GLU A 160 0.34 10.50 -8.15
C GLU A 160 0.87 11.78 -8.82
N ASN A 161 2.10 12.17 -8.50
CA ASN A 161 2.80 13.30 -9.12
C ASN A 161 3.74 12.87 -10.26
N VAL A 162 3.74 11.59 -10.62
CA VAL A 162 4.56 11.03 -11.71
C VAL A 162 3.61 10.53 -12.79
N TRP A 163 3.55 11.28 -13.89
CA TRP A 163 2.83 10.91 -15.09
C TRP A 163 3.42 9.68 -15.78
N GLN A 164 4.75 9.59 -15.87
CA GLN A 164 5.42 8.48 -16.55
C GLN A 164 6.85 8.23 -16.06
N VAL A 165 7.28 6.98 -16.16
CA VAL A 165 8.66 6.55 -15.92
C VAL A 165 9.23 5.96 -17.20
N GLN A 166 10.39 6.43 -17.64
CA GLN A 166 11.02 6.00 -18.88
C GLN A 166 12.48 5.61 -18.67
N LEU A 167 12.87 4.44 -19.18
CA LEU A 167 14.28 4.10 -19.32
C LEU A 167 14.81 4.71 -20.62
N ARG A 168 15.78 5.62 -20.49
CA ARG A 168 16.40 6.30 -21.62
C ARG A 168 17.86 5.86 -21.75
N HIS A 169 18.34 5.88 -22.98
CA HIS A 169 19.71 5.54 -23.34
C HIS A 169 20.33 6.70 -24.13
N GLN A 170 21.50 7.15 -23.70
CA GLN A 170 22.25 8.15 -24.47
C GLN A 170 23.10 7.45 -25.53
N ARG A 171 22.71 7.60 -26.80
CA ARG A 171 23.45 7.03 -27.95
C ARG A 171 24.90 7.51 -27.91
N GLY A 172 25.85 6.56 -27.98
CA GLY A 172 27.29 6.83 -28.02
C GLY A 172 28.02 6.78 -26.68
N VAL A 173 27.33 6.83 -25.53
CA VAL A 173 28.00 6.90 -24.21
C VAL A 173 27.70 5.68 -23.31
N ASN A 174 26.93 4.70 -23.78
CA ASN A 174 26.46 3.53 -23.01
C ASN A 174 25.88 3.85 -21.62
N LYS A 175 25.39 5.08 -21.41
CA LYS A 175 24.75 5.52 -20.17
C LYS A 175 23.24 5.32 -20.27
N ARG A 176 22.67 4.75 -19.22
CA ARG A 176 21.23 4.56 -19.04
C ARG A 176 20.76 5.44 -17.89
N TYR A 177 19.60 6.05 -18.04
CA TYR A 177 18.97 6.84 -16.98
C TYR A 177 17.48 6.56 -16.92
N LEU A 178 16.94 6.56 -15.70
CA LEU A 178 15.51 6.55 -15.46
C LEU A 178 15.03 7.99 -15.36
N LEU A 179 14.03 8.33 -16.16
CA LEU A 179 13.38 9.62 -16.16
C LEU A 179 11.99 9.47 -15.53
N PHE A 180 11.74 10.24 -14.46
CA PHE A 180 10.43 10.38 -13.83
C PHE A 180 9.87 11.75 -14.24
N GLN A 181 8.69 11.78 -14.87
CA GLN A 181 7.96 13.00 -15.28
C GLN A 181 6.56 12.98 -14.73
#